data_AF-A0A2V8KGC5-F1
#
_entry.id   AF-A0A2V8KGC5-F1
#
_cell.length_a   1.000
_cell.length_b   1.000
_cell.length_c   1.000
_cell.angle_alpha   90.00
_cell.angle_beta   90.00
_cell.angle_gamma   90.00
#
_symmetry.space_group_name_H-M   'P 1'
#
loop_
_entity.id
_entity.type
_entity.pdbx_description
1 polymer ?
#
loop_
_entity_poly.entity_id
_entity_poly.type
_entity_poly.pdbx_seq_one_letter_code
_entity_poly.pdbx_strand_id
1 'polypeptide(L)'
;MSFSVVTNLSSLNAEAQLDKTGFGLQQTLTRLSSGLRINSASDDAAGLAVANRFRMDNAGLHVGIRSANDAVSRLQIEDGTANNISSLLDRALTLAAQAASTTFLGSRATLDTEFQSVLSEITREATSSGLETSNTNLNTR
;
A
#
# COMPACT_ATOMS: atom_id res chain seq x y z
N MET A 1 -38.11 15.40 63.78
CA MET A 1 -39.13 14.36 63.50
C MET A 1 -39.28 14.24 61.98
N SER A 2 -38.42 13.46 61.31
CA SER A 2 -38.51 13.19 59.87
C SER A 2 -39.01 11.76 59.67
N PHE A 3 -40.28 11.52 59.98
CA PHE A 3 -40.97 10.30 59.59
C PHE A 3 -42.11 10.70 58.65
N SER A 4 -41.81 10.75 57.36
CA SER A 4 -42.80 10.92 56.29
C SER A 4 -43.20 9.53 55.80
N VAL A 5 -44.48 9.19 55.92
CA VAL A 5 -45.06 7.90 55.48
C VAL A 5 -45.25 7.86 53.95
N VAL A 6 -45.21 9.02 53.29
CA VAL A 6 -45.48 9.16 51.85
C VAL A 6 -44.20 9.14 51.02
N THR A 7 -43.06 9.58 51.57
CA THR A 7 -41.79 9.66 50.84
C THR A 7 -40.65 9.11 51.70
N ASN A 8 -40.16 7.94 51.33
CA ASN A 8 -39.05 7.29 52.01
C ASN A 8 -37.71 7.81 51.45
N LEU A 9 -37.07 8.70 52.20
CA LEU A 9 -35.80 9.31 51.79
C LEU A 9 -34.66 8.29 51.70
N SER A 10 -34.68 7.25 52.54
CA SER A 10 -33.67 6.19 52.51
C SER A 10 -33.79 5.32 51.25
N SER A 11 -35.02 5.02 50.80
CA SER A 11 -35.23 4.28 49.55
C SER A 11 -34.87 5.12 48.32
N LEU A 12 -35.22 6.41 48.31
CA LEU A 12 -34.81 7.34 47.25
C LEU A 12 -33.29 7.47 47.13
N ASN A 13 -32.57 7.48 48.26
CA ASN A 13 -31.11 7.51 48.24
C ASN A 13 -30.50 6.18 47.77
N ALA A 14 -31.11 5.05 48.16
CA ALA A 14 -30.71 3.73 47.66
C ALA A 14 -30.94 3.59 46.14
N GLU A 15 -32.07 4.09 45.63
CA GLU A 15 -32.40 4.12 44.20
C GLU A 15 -31.42 5.02 43.42
N ALA A 16 -31.15 6.24 43.90
CA ALA A 16 -30.16 7.13 43.29
C ALA A 16 -28.74 6.53 43.28
N GLN A 17 -28.38 5.74 44.29
CA GLN A 17 -27.10 5.03 44.32
C GLN A 17 -27.09 3.82 43.37
N LEU A 18 -28.20 3.10 43.25
CA LEU A 18 -28.37 2.02 42.26
C LEU A 18 -28.23 2.55 40.84
N ASP A 19 -28.87 3.68 40.51
CA ASP A 19 -28.74 4.31 39.18
C ASP A 19 -27.28 4.67 38.86
N LYS A 20 -26.56 5.27 39.81
CA LYS A 20 -25.12 5.55 39.65
C LYS A 20 -24.30 4.29 39.39
N THR A 21 -24.59 3.20 40.11
CA THR A 21 -23.91 1.92 39.86
C THR A 21 -24.29 1.31 38.51
N GLY A 22 -25.54 1.49 38.07
CA GLY A 22 -26.01 1.08 36.75
C GLY A 22 -25.25 1.77 35.62
N PHE A 23 -25.06 3.10 35.72
CA PHE A 23 -24.24 3.85 34.75
C PHE A 23 -22.78 3.36 34.69
N GLY A 24 -22.15 3.11 35.85
CA GLY A 24 -20.78 2.59 35.90
C GLY A 24 -20.65 1.18 35.31
N LEU A 25 -21.62 0.30 35.57
CA LEU A 25 -21.67 -1.03 34.97
C LEU A 25 -21.84 -0.97 33.46
N GLN A 26 -22.76 -0.13 32.97
CA GLN A 26 -23.00 0.06 31.54
C GLN A 26 -21.71 0.49 30.82
N GLN A 27 -20.99 1.47 31.37
CA GLN A 27 -19.72 1.95 30.79
C GLN A 27 -18.66 0.83 30.77
N THR A 28 -18.58 0.03 31.84
CA THR A 28 -17.64 -1.09 31.93
C THR A 28 -17.95 -2.16 30.90
N LEU A 29 -19.23 -2.51 30.72
CA LEU A 29 -19.68 -3.45 29.69
C LEU A 29 -19.36 -2.95 28.28
N THR A 30 -19.54 -1.66 28.01
CA THR A 30 -19.19 -1.06 26.71
C THR A 30 -17.69 -1.11 26.44
N ARG A 31 -16.84 -0.81 27.44
CA ARG A 31 -15.38 -0.93 27.30
C ARG A 31 -14.95 -2.39 27.14
N LEU A 32 -15.57 -3.32 27.85
CA LEU A 32 -15.30 -4.75 27.72
C LEU A 32 -15.69 -5.27 26.32
N SER A 33 -16.87 -4.89 25.82
CA SER A 33 -17.36 -5.32 24.51
C SER A 33 -16.57 -4.71 23.35
N SER A 34 -16.08 -3.48 23.49
CA SER A 34 -15.27 -2.81 22.46
C SER A 34 -13.78 -3.15 22.56
N GLY A 35 -13.32 -3.57 23.74
CA GLY A 35 -11.89 -3.67 24.07
C GLY A 35 -11.16 -2.32 24.12
N LEU A 36 -11.88 -1.21 23.96
CA LEU A 36 -11.32 0.14 23.92
C LEU A 36 -11.54 0.85 25.25
N ARG A 37 -10.49 1.45 25.79
CA ARG A 37 -10.59 2.25 27.01
C ARG A 37 -11.35 3.57 26.80
N ILE A 38 -11.19 4.16 25.61
CA ILE A 38 -11.87 5.38 25.16
C ILE A 38 -12.81 4.98 24.02
N ASN A 39 -14.11 4.97 24.28
CA ASN A 39 -15.12 4.54 23.30
C ASN A 39 -15.86 5.72 22.65
N SER A 40 -15.91 6.90 23.29
CA SER A 40 -16.54 8.10 22.74
C SER A 40 -15.74 9.36 23.05
N ALA A 41 -15.91 10.40 22.22
CA ALA A 41 -15.31 11.71 22.44
C ALA A 41 -15.81 12.39 23.72
N SER A 42 -16.96 11.95 24.25
CA SER A 42 -17.54 12.45 25.50
C SER A 42 -16.78 11.96 26.75
N ASP A 43 -16.05 10.85 26.64
CA ASP A 43 -15.28 10.25 27.77
C ASP A 43 -13.84 10.81 27.81
N ASP A 44 -13.19 10.98 26.65
CA ASP A 44 -11.89 11.65 26.51
C ASP A 44 -11.65 12.14 25.06
N ALA A 45 -11.97 13.41 24.79
CA ALA A 45 -11.82 14.00 23.45
C ALA A 45 -10.35 14.11 23.00
N ALA A 46 -9.43 14.43 23.92
CA ALA A 46 -8.01 14.61 23.60
C ALA A 46 -7.32 13.26 23.33
N GLY A 47 -7.59 12.25 24.17
CA GLY A 47 -7.09 10.89 23.97
C GLY A 47 -7.66 10.25 22.70
N LEU A 48 -8.94 10.47 22.40
CA LEU A 48 -9.53 10.00 21.15
C LEU A 48 -8.91 10.67 19.91
N ALA A 49 -8.62 11.97 19.97
CA ALA A 49 -7.98 12.69 18.86
C ALA A 49 -6.58 12.15 18.54
N VAL A 50 -5.77 11.90 19.57
CA VAL A 50 -4.44 11.28 19.40
C VAL A 50 -4.56 9.85 18.87
N ALA A 51 -5.50 9.05 19.42
CA ALA A 51 -5.74 7.69 18.94
C ALA A 51 -6.17 7.66 17.47
N ASN A 52 -7.01 8.61 17.04
CA ASN A 52 -7.43 8.74 15.64
C ASN A 52 -6.27 9.16 14.74
N ARG A 53 -5.40 10.08 15.19
CA ARG A 53 -4.18 10.42 14.46
C ARG A 53 -3.29 9.21 14.24
N PHE A 54 -3.03 8.41 15.28
CA PHE A 54 -2.24 7.19 15.12
C PHE A 54 -2.92 6.15 14.22
N ARG A 55 -4.25 6.04 14.25
CA ARG A 55 -4.98 5.19 13.30
C ARG A 55 -4.80 5.67 11.86
N MET A 56 -4.85 6.98 11.63
CA MET A 56 -4.62 7.57 10.30
C MET A 56 -3.19 7.34 9.83
N ASP A 57 -2.20 7.59 10.70
CA ASP A 57 -0.79 7.37 10.39
C ASP A 57 -0.54 5.89 10.06
N ASN A 58 -1.10 4.97 10.86
CA ASN A 58 -1.00 3.53 10.63
C ASN A 58 -1.64 3.11 9.28
N ALA A 59 -2.83 3.62 8.96
CA ALA A 59 -3.47 3.39 7.67
C ALA A 59 -2.62 3.94 6.50
N GLY A 60 -2.03 5.13 6.67
CA GLY A 60 -1.10 5.74 5.72
C GLY A 60 0.15 4.89 5.51
N LEU A 61 0.77 4.42 6.59
CA LEU A 61 1.91 3.51 6.54
C LEU A 61 1.57 2.19 5.84
N HIS A 62 0.39 1.61 6.07
CA HIS A 62 -0.04 0.40 5.36
C HIS A 62 -0.18 0.60 3.85
N VAL A 63 -0.71 1.76 3.42
CA VAL A 63 -0.74 2.11 1.99
C VAL A 63 0.68 2.34 1.47
N GLY A 64 1.54 3.01 2.23
CA GLY A 64 2.94 3.23 1.88
C GLY A 64 3.71 1.92 1.69
N ILE A 65 3.53 0.93 2.59
CA ILE A 65 4.15 -0.40 2.48
C ILE A 65 3.68 -1.10 1.20
N ARG A 66 2.37 -1.08 0.90
CA ARG A 66 1.85 -1.67 -0.35
C ARG A 66 2.46 -0.99 -1.57
N SER A 67 2.49 0.34 -1.59
CA SER A 67 3.10 1.10 -2.68
C SER A 67 4.60 0.82 -2.85
N ALA A 68 5.33 0.61 -1.74
CA ALA A 68 6.74 0.24 -1.78
C ALA A 68 6.93 -1.18 -2.35
N ASN A 69 6.08 -2.13 -1.97
CA ASN A 69 6.10 -3.48 -2.52
C ASN A 69 5.80 -3.48 -4.02
N ASP A 70 4.81 -2.70 -4.46
CA ASP A 70 4.50 -2.55 -5.89
C ASP A 70 5.69 -1.94 -6.65
N ALA A 71 6.36 -0.94 -6.07
CA ALA A 71 7.58 -0.36 -6.65
C ALA A 71 8.72 -1.40 -6.75
N VAL A 72 8.92 -2.22 -5.73
CA VAL A 72 9.91 -3.31 -5.77
C VAL A 72 9.58 -4.33 -6.86
N SER A 73 8.31 -4.75 -6.97
CA SER A 73 7.88 -5.66 -8.04
C SER A 73 8.09 -5.05 -9.44
N ARG A 74 7.85 -3.74 -9.60
CA ARG A 74 8.17 -3.04 -10.84
C ARG A 74 9.67 -3.02 -11.14
N LEU A 75 10.49 -2.68 -10.15
CA LEU A 75 11.96 -2.69 -10.30
C LEU A 75 12.48 -4.09 -10.67
N GLN A 76 11.87 -5.16 -10.16
CA GLN A 76 12.24 -6.54 -10.53
C GLN A 76 11.89 -6.86 -11.99
N ILE A 77 10.75 -6.37 -12.49
CA ILE A 77 10.37 -6.52 -13.90
C ILE A 77 11.33 -5.71 -14.78
N GLU A 78 11.67 -4.49 -14.36
CA GLU A 78 12.64 -3.63 -15.06
C GLU A 78 14.02 -4.28 -15.11
N ASP A 79 14.52 -4.84 -14.00
CA ASP A 79 15.80 -5.55 -13.95
C ASP A 79 15.81 -6.81 -14.83
N GLY A 80 14.74 -7.61 -14.79
CA GLY A 80 14.57 -8.76 -15.69
C GLY A 80 14.56 -8.36 -17.16
N THR A 81 13.90 -7.24 -17.49
CA THR A 81 13.88 -6.68 -18.85
C THR A 81 15.27 -6.21 -19.26
N ALA A 82 15.99 -5.49 -18.40
CA ALA A 82 17.33 -5.01 -18.69
C ALA A 82 18.31 -6.16 -18.98
N ASN A 83 18.19 -7.27 -18.25
CA ASN A 83 18.96 -8.48 -18.52
C ASN A 83 18.65 -9.10 -19.89
N ASN A 84 17.38 -9.12 -20.31
CA ASN A 84 16.99 -9.60 -21.65
C ASN A 84 17.53 -8.67 -22.75
N ILE A 85 17.41 -7.35 -22.57
CA ILE A 85 17.97 -6.35 -23.49
C ILE A 85 19.49 -6.53 -23.61
N SER A 86 20.21 -6.79 -22.51
CA SER A 86 21.66 -7.07 -22.55
C SER A 86 21.98 -8.30 -23.41
N SER A 87 21.21 -9.38 -23.27
CA SER A 87 21.37 -10.58 -24.11
C SER A 87 21.08 -10.31 -25.59
N LEU A 88 20.09 -9.49 -25.89
CA LEU A 88 19.79 -9.04 -27.26
C LEU A 88 20.91 -8.16 -27.83
N LEU A 89 21.50 -7.28 -27.02
CA LEU A 89 22.66 -6.48 -27.42
C LEU A 89 23.89 -7.34 -27.70
N ASP A 90 24.14 -8.37 -26.89
CA ASP A 90 25.19 -9.35 -27.16
C ASP A 90 24.92 -10.08 -28.49
N ARG A 91 23.67 -10.46 -28.76
CA ARG A 91 23.27 -11.04 -30.05
C ARG A 91 23.53 -10.07 -31.20
N ALA A 92 23.15 -8.80 -31.06
CA ALA A 92 23.41 -7.76 -32.05
C ALA A 92 24.91 -7.58 -32.32
N LEU A 93 25.74 -7.60 -31.27
CA LEU A 93 27.20 -7.56 -31.38
C LEU A 93 27.76 -8.77 -32.14
N THR A 94 27.26 -9.97 -31.86
CA THR A 94 27.70 -11.17 -32.60
C THR A 94 27.34 -11.11 -34.07
N LEU A 95 26.15 -10.58 -34.43
CA LEU A 95 25.73 -10.37 -35.82
C LEU A 95 26.61 -9.33 -36.51
N ALA A 96 26.94 -8.23 -35.83
CA ALA A 96 27.83 -7.19 -36.34
C ALA A 96 29.26 -7.72 -36.57
N ALA A 97 29.79 -8.51 -35.64
CA ALA A 97 31.09 -9.16 -35.78
C ALA A 97 31.11 -10.18 -36.92
N GLN A 98 30.03 -10.94 -37.10
CA GLN A 98 29.87 -11.85 -38.23
C GLN A 98 29.83 -11.11 -39.58
N ALA A 99 29.13 -9.98 -39.65
CA ALA A 99 29.05 -9.14 -40.84
C ALA A 99 30.40 -8.48 -41.20
N ALA A 100 31.19 -8.13 -40.19
CA ALA A 100 32.53 -7.56 -40.33
C ALA A 100 33.61 -8.59 -40.71
N SER A 101 33.35 -9.88 -40.49
CA SER A 101 34.29 -10.95 -40.83
C SER A 101 34.45 -11.12 -42.34
N THR A 102 35.70 -11.14 -42.81
CA THR A 102 36.05 -11.34 -44.22
C THR A 102 35.86 -12.78 -44.71
N THR A 103 35.69 -13.72 -43.78
CA THR A 103 35.54 -15.17 -44.06
C THR A 103 34.07 -15.58 -44.18
N PHE A 104 33.13 -14.67 -43.95
CA PHE A 104 31.70 -14.95 -44.09
C PHE A 104 31.30 -15.04 -45.57
N LEU A 105 30.85 -16.23 -45.98
CA LEU A 105 30.45 -16.52 -47.36
C LEU A 105 28.94 -16.30 -47.62
N GLY A 106 28.18 -15.93 -46.58
CA GLY A 106 26.73 -15.70 -46.67
C GLY A 106 26.37 -14.28 -47.11
N SER A 107 25.06 -14.02 -47.22
CA SER A 107 24.54 -12.69 -47.57
C SER A 107 24.59 -11.73 -46.38
N ARG A 108 25.34 -10.63 -46.51
CA ARG A 108 25.37 -9.54 -45.52
C ARG A 108 23.99 -8.88 -45.34
N ALA A 109 23.14 -8.89 -46.37
CA ALA A 109 21.79 -8.36 -46.29
C ALA A 109 20.91 -9.15 -45.30
N THR A 110 21.09 -10.47 -45.21
CA THR A 110 20.35 -11.31 -44.26
C THR A 110 20.78 -11.04 -42.82
N LEU A 111 22.07 -10.82 -42.58
CA LEU A 111 22.58 -10.42 -41.26
C LEU A 111 22.06 -9.04 -40.85
N ASP A 112 21.95 -8.11 -41.79
CA ASP A 112 21.36 -6.79 -41.55
C ASP A 112 19.86 -6.87 -41.21
N THR A 113 19.08 -7.70 -41.91
CA THR A 113 17.68 -7.96 -41.54
C THR A 113 17.54 -8.51 -40.13
N GLU A 114 18.37 -9.49 -39.75
CA GLU A 114 18.38 -10.05 -38.38
C GLU A 114 18.79 -8.99 -37.35
N PHE A 115 19.78 -8.16 -37.66
CA PHE A 115 20.22 -7.08 -36.77
C PHE A 115 19.11 -6.03 -36.55
N GLN A 116 18.40 -5.64 -37.61
CA GLN A 116 17.26 -4.73 -37.52
C GLN A 116 16.10 -5.34 -36.72
N SER A 117 15.86 -6.65 -36.87
CA SER A 117 14.87 -7.39 -36.07
C SER A 117 15.21 -7.34 -34.57
N VAL A 118 16.47 -7.58 -34.21
CA VAL A 118 16.95 -7.48 -32.82
C VAL A 118 16.80 -6.07 -32.26
N LEU A 119 17.08 -5.03 -33.05
CA LEU A 119 16.85 -3.63 -32.65
C LEU A 119 15.37 -3.31 -32.41
N SER A 120 14.49 -3.82 -33.27
CA SER A 120 13.04 -3.70 -33.10
C SER A 120 12.60 -4.42 -31.82
N GLU A 121 13.18 -5.58 -31.52
CA GLU A 121 12.88 -6.35 -30.31
C GLU A 121 13.28 -5.61 -29.04
N ILE A 122 14.48 -5.03 -29.01
CA ILE A 122 14.95 -4.19 -27.89
C ILE A 122 13.99 -3.02 -27.65
N THR A 123 13.57 -2.35 -28.72
CA THR A 123 12.62 -1.23 -28.65
C THR A 123 11.25 -1.69 -28.12
N ARG A 124 10.79 -2.88 -28.51
CA ARG A 124 9.55 -3.48 -28.01
C ARG A 124 9.64 -3.85 -26.53
N GLU A 125 10.75 -4.44 -26.09
CA GLU A 125 10.94 -4.80 -24.67
C GLU A 125 11.03 -3.55 -23.78
N ALA A 126 11.76 -2.53 -24.24
CA ALA A 126 11.87 -1.25 -23.54
C ALA A 126 10.49 -0.56 -23.37
N THR A 127 9.66 -0.58 -24.41
CA THR A 127 8.29 -0.01 -24.35
C THR A 127 7.34 -0.88 -23.53
N SER A 128 7.41 -2.21 -23.64
CA SER A 128 6.53 -3.14 -22.92
C SER A 128 6.80 -3.21 -21.41
N SER A 129 8.03 -2.95 -20.97
CA SER A 129 8.40 -2.93 -19.54
C SER A 129 7.87 -1.68 -18.80
N GLY A 130 7.29 -0.72 -19.53
CA GLY A 130 6.72 0.48 -18.94
C GLY A 130 7.73 1.55 -18.53
N LEU A 131 8.97 1.45 -19.03
CA LEU A 131 9.99 2.49 -18.93
C LEU A 131 9.52 3.82 -19.57
N GLU A 132 8.60 3.76 -20.54
CA GLU A 132 7.98 4.96 -21.13
C GLU A 132 6.65 5.40 -20.48
N THR A 133 5.90 4.51 -19.84
CA THR A 133 4.54 4.83 -19.33
C THR A 133 4.51 5.46 -17.94
N SER A 134 5.66 5.66 -17.30
CA SER A 134 5.73 6.28 -15.97
C SER A 134 5.34 7.77 -15.93
N ASN A 135 5.17 8.44 -17.09
CA ASN A 135 4.86 9.88 -17.14
C ASN A 135 3.39 10.22 -17.47
N THR A 136 2.54 9.25 -17.83
CA THR A 136 1.13 9.53 -18.19
C THR A 136 0.13 9.24 -17.07
N ASN A 137 0.55 8.57 -15.99
CA ASN A 137 -0.32 8.22 -14.86
C ASN A 137 -0.18 9.16 -13.64
N LEU A 138 0.82 10.05 -13.62
CA LEU A 138 1.00 11.01 -12.52
C LEU A 138 0.11 12.26 -12.64
N ASN A 139 -0.66 12.41 -13.72
CA ASN A 139 -1.52 13.57 -13.99
C ASN A 139 -3.03 13.24 -14.01
N THR A 140 -3.45 12.10 -13.45
CA THR A 140 -4.87 11.70 -13.43
C THR A 140 -5.39 11.25 -12.07
N ARG A 141 -4.84 11.80 -10.97
CA ARG A 141 -5.47 11.75 -9.64
C ARG A 141 -5.28 13.06 -8.89
#